data_AF-A0A6B2TJG3-F1
#
_entry.id   AF-A0A6B2TJG3-F1
#
_cell.length_a   1.000
_cell.length_b   1.000
_cell.length_c   1.000
_cell.angle_alpha   90.00
_cell.angle_beta   90.00
_cell.angle_gamma   90.00
#
_symmetry.space_group_name_H-M   'P 1'
#
loop_
_entity.id
_entity.type
_entity.pdbx_description
1 polymer ?
#
loop_
_entity_poly.entity_id
_entity_poly.type
_entity_poly.pdbx_seq_one_letter_code
_entity_poly.pdbx_strand_id
1 'polypeptide(L)'
;MLLLLSTSDTDLLSARAAGGPVDYRFANPSRLDLAELPALLDGVDLVVVRLLGGVRAWQDGLDQLIATGLPVVVLTGEQAPDAQLMASSTVPVGIAAEAHAYLAHGGPANLEQLARFLSDTVLLTGHGFEPPAAAPSWGPLERTARTGVE
;
A
#
# COMPACT_ATOMS: atom_id res chain seq x y z
N MET A 1 -10.29 -7.13 -1.27
CA MET A 1 -9.22 -6.66 -2.19
C MET A 1 -8.79 -5.26 -1.78
N LEU A 2 -7.49 -4.98 -1.78
CA LEU A 2 -6.94 -3.65 -1.46
C LEU A 2 -6.46 -2.95 -2.72
N LEU A 3 -6.61 -1.62 -2.77
CA LEU A 3 -6.00 -0.78 -3.81
C LEU A 3 -4.78 -0.04 -3.25
N LEU A 4 -3.61 -0.23 -3.85
CA LEU A 4 -2.41 0.55 -3.57
C LEU A 4 -2.16 1.59 -4.66
N LEU A 5 -2.28 2.87 -4.32
CA LEU A 5 -1.86 4.00 -5.14
C LEU A 5 -0.53 4.53 -4.62
N SER A 6 0.58 4.20 -5.27
CA SER A 6 1.92 4.65 -4.84
C SER A 6 2.69 5.31 -5.97
N THR A 7 3.32 6.46 -5.67
CA THR A 7 4.26 7.10 -6.59
C THR A 7 5.58 6.33 -6.73
N SER A 8 5.86 5.39 -5.81
CA SER A 8 7.03 4.50 -5.81
C SER A 8 6.72 3.22 -6.60
N ASP A 9 7.35 3.07 -7.77
CA ASP A 9 7.22 1.82 -8.56
C ASP A 9 7.78 0.60 -7.82
N THR A 10 8.71 0.79 -6.88
CA THR A 10 9.19 -0.27 -5.99
C THR A 10 8.07 -0.82 -5.10
N ASP A 11 7.16 0.03 -4.62
CA ASP A 11 6.02 -0.42 -3.82
C ASP A 11 5.06 -1.23 -4.68
N LEU A 12 4.80 -0.78 -5.91
CA LEU A 12 3.91 -1.47 -6.86
C LEU A 12 4.47 -2.84 -7.26
N LEU A 13 5.78 -2.92 -7.50
CA LEU A 13 6.45 -4.20 -7.76
C LEU A 13 6.45 -5.11 -6.52
N SER A 14 6.58 -4.54 -5.32
CA SER A 14 6.48 -5.29 -4.07
C SER A 14 5.07 -5.82 -3.85
N ALA A 15 4.03 -5.03 -4.10
CA ALA A 15 2.64 -5.44 -4.01
C ALA A 15 2.29 -6.52 -5.04
N ARG A 16 2.83 -6.42 -6.27
CA ARG A 16 2.69 -7.46 -7.29
C ARG A 16 3.33 -8.79 -6.87
N ALA A 17 4.44 -8.73 -6.15
CA ALA A 17 5.15 -9.91 -5.66
C ALA A 17 4.65 -10.39 -4.29
N ALA A 18 3.84 -9.58 -3.60
CA ALA A 18 3.22 -9.96 -2.34
C ALA A 18 2.22 -11.08 -2.60
N GLY A 19 2.36 -12.16 -1.83
CA GLY A 19 1.40 -13.24 -1.81
C GLY A 19 0.40 -13.05 -0.67
N GLY A 20 -0.35 -14.12 -0.41
CA GLY A 20 -1.25 -14.19 0.74
C GLY A 20 -2.72 -14.13 0.35
N PRO A 21 -3.60 -14.09 1.36
CA PRO A 21 -5.04 -14.23 1.16
C PRO A 21 -5.74 -12.92 0.73
N VAL A 22 -5.01 -11.80 0.70
CA VAL A 22 -5.56 -10.47 0.40
C VAL A 22 -4.89 -9.94 -0.86
N ASP A 23 -5.66 -9.87 -1.95
CA ASP A 23 -5.15 -9.41 -3.24
C ASP A 23 -4.97 -7.88 -3.29
N TYR A 24 -3.92 -7.47 -4.01
CA TYR A 24 -3.68 -6.09 -4.40
C TYR A 24 -4.12 -5.81 -5.83
N ARG A 25 -4.89 -4.73 -5.98
CA ARG A 25 -4.88 -3.89 -7.18
C ARG A 25 -3.94 -2.73 -6.93
N PHE A 26 -3.23 -2.24 -7.94
CA PHE A 26 -2.28 -1.15 -7.74
C PHE A 26 -2.10 -0.28 -8.98
N ALA A 27 -1.80 1.00 -8.78
CA ALA A 27 -1.50 1.95 -9.84
C ALA A 27 -0.58 3.08 -9.33
N ASN A 28 0.11 3.75 -10.25
CA ASN A 28 0.88 4.93 -9.93
C ASN A 28 0.02 6.20 -10.16
N PRO A 29 -0.31 6.98 -9.12
CA PRO A 29 -1.19 8.14 -9.24
C PRO A 29 -0.63 9.23 -10.16
N SER A 30 0.69 9.30 -10.36
CA SER A 30 1.34 10.24 -11.29
C SER A 30 1.05 9.92 -12.77
N ARG A 31 0.51 8.73 -13.06
CA ARG A 31 0.19 8.24 -14.41
C ARG A 31 -1.28 7.84 -14.56
N LEU A 32 -2.09 8.09 -13.54
CA LEU A 32 -3.51 7.71 -13.51
C LEU A 32 -4.37 8.89 -13.97
N ASP A 33 -5.20 8.68 -14.98
CA ASP A 33 -6.29 9.61 -15.27
C ASP A 33 -7.39 9.43 -14.21
N LEU A 34 -7.81 10.52 -13.56
CA LEU A 34 -8.85 10.47 -12.53
C LEU A 34 -10.19 9.95 -13.08
N ALA A 35 -10.44 10.07 -14.39
CA ALA A 35 -11.62 9.48 -15.02
C ALA A 35 -11.63 7.93 -14.95
N GLU A 36 -10.47 7.30 -14.80
CA GLU A 36 -10.33 5.83 -14.66
C GLU A 36 -10.47 5.36 -13.21
N LEU A 37 -10.40 6.26 -12.23
CA LEU A 37 -10.45 5.94 -10.81
C LEU A 37 -11.71 5.14 -10.41
N PRO A 38 -12.93 5.45 -10.89
CA PRO A 38 -14.12 4.65 -10.55
C PRO A 38 -13.99 3.18 -10.96
N ALA A 39 -13.44 2.90 -12.15
CA ALA A 39 -13.21 1.53 -12.59
C ALA A 39 -12.12 0.84 -11.75
N LEU A 40 -11.09 1.60 -11.34
CA LEU A 40 -10.04 1.11 -10.46
C LEU A 40 -10.53 0.81 -9.04
N LEU A 41 -11.64 1.42 -8.60
CA LEU A 41 -12.25 1.19 -7.30
C LEU A 41 -13.28 0.05 -7.29
N ASP A 42 -13.68 -0.48 -8.45
CA ASP A 42 -14.70 -1.52 -8.51
C ASP A 42 -14.27 -2.81 -7.78
N GLY A 43 -15.03 -3.21 -6.76
CA GLY A 43 -14.72 -4.34 -5.89
C GLY A 43 -13.57 -4.12 -4.90
N VAL A 44 -13.09 -2.88 -4.72
CA VAL A 44 -12.07 -2.54 -3.71
C VAL A 44 -12.74 -2.28 -2.36
N ASP A 45 -12.18 -2.86 -1.30
CA ASP A 45 -12.69 -2.72 0.06
C ASP A 45 -11.94 -1.66 0.88
N LEU A 46 -10.68 -1.36 0.51
CA LEU A 46 -9.81 -0.41 1.21
C LEU A 46 -8.75 0.16 0.26
N VAL A 47 -8.44 1.45 0.40
CA VAL A 47 -7.44 2.15 -0.42
C VAL A 47 -6.25 2.60 0.44
N VAL A 48 -5.03 2.36 -0.05
CA VAL A 48 -3.79 2.91 0.51
C VAL A 48 -3.19 3.85 -0.53
N VAL A 49 -2.93 5.09 -0.15
CA VAL A 49 -2.32 6.12 -1.00
C VAL A 49 -0.99 6.52 -0.39
N ARG A 50 0.09 6.40 -1.15
CA ARG A 50 1.44 6.81 -0.76
C ARG A 50 2.01 7.80 -1.76
N LEU A 51 2.23 9.04 -1.30
CA LEU A 51 2.59 10.18 -2.16
C LEU A 51 3.94 10.79 -1.77
N LEU A 52 4.67 11.28 -2.77
CA LEU A 52 5.78 12.23 -2.57
C LEU A 52 5.26 13.65 -2.81
N GLY A 53 5.69 14.62 -1.99
CA GLY A 53 5.31 16.03 -2.16
C GLY A 53 4.04 16.48 -1.41
N GLY A 54 3.51 15.66 -0.50
CA GLY A 54 2.39 16.03 0.38
C GLY A 54 1.01 15.94 -0.29
N VAL A 55 -0.04 16.27 0.48
CA VAL A 55 -1.46 16.15 0.08
C VAL A 55 -1.75 16.88 -1.25
N ARG A 56 -1.18 18.07 -1.43
CA ARG A 56 -1.43 18.93 -2.60
C ARG A 56 -0.94 18.32 -3.92
N ALA A 57 -0.04 17.34 -3.88
CA ALA A 57 0.45 16.68 -5.08
C ALA A 57 -0.65 15.89 -5.81
N TRP A 58 -1.72 15.50 -5.11
CA TRP A 58 -2.80 14.68 -5.68
C TRP A 58 -4.16 14.93 -5.00
N GLN A 59 -4.44 16.20 -4.66
CA GLN A 59 -5.62 16.59 -3.86
C GLN A 59 -6.94 16.13 -4.49
N ASP A 60 -7.16 16.41 -5.77
CA ASP A 60 -8.42 16.07 -6.45
C ASP A 60 -8.72 14.56 -6.42
N GLY A 61 -7.67 13.74 -6.51
CA GLY A 61 -7.81 12.29 -6.39
C GLY A 61 -8.11 11.85 -4.96
N LEU A 62 -7.48 12.46 -3.94
CA LEU A 62 -7.79 12.20 -2.54
C LEU A 62 -9.23 12.58 -2.20
N ASP A 63 -9.71 13.72 -2.69
CA ASP A 63 -11.07 14.18 -2.48
C ASP A 63 -12.10 13.20 -3.09
N GLN A 64 -11.83 12.69 -4.29
CA GLN A 64 -12.65 11.63 -4.91
C GLN A 64 -12.64 10.33 -4.10
N LEU A 65 -11.47 9.90 -3.60
CA LEU A 65 -11.37 8.71 -2.76
C LEU A 65 -12.17 8.86 -1.47
N ILE A 66 -12.02 9.98 -0.77
CA ILE A 66 -12.75 10.23 0.49
C ILE A 66 -14.25 10.26 0.25
N ALA A 67 -14.71 10.84 -0.87
CA ALA A 67 -16.12 10.90 -1.23
C ALA A 67 -16.74 9.50 -1.49
N THR A 68 -15.94 8.46 -1.75
CA THR A 68 -16.45 7.09 -1.94
C THR A 68 -16.97 6.45 -0.64
N GLY A 69 -16.53 6.96 0.52
CA GLY A 69 -16.83 6.36 1.82
C GLY A 69 -16.04 5.09 2.15
N LEU A 70 -15.16 4.64 1.26
CA LEU A 70 -14.22 3.54 1.56
C LEU A 70 -13.20 3.97 2.63
N PRO A 71 -12.65 3.02 3.41
CA PRO A 71 -11.48 3.30 4.21
C PRO A 71 -10.29 3.69 3.33
N VAL A 72 -9.66 4.83 3.64
CA VAL A 72 -8.52 5.39 2.92
C VAL A 72 -7.39 5.65 3.91
N VAL A 73 -6.23 5.06 3.64
CA VAL A 73 -4.98 5.30 4.37
C VAL A 73 -4.10 6.19 3.51
N VAL A 74 -3.75 7.38 3.99
CA VAL A 74 -2.95 8.36 3.26
C VAL A 74 -1.60 8.55 3.95
N LEU A 75 -0.53 8.22 3.23
CA LEU A 75 0.82 8.09 3.76
C LEU A 75 1.83 8.88 2.92
N THR A 76 2.95 9.22 3.54
CA THR A 76 4.07 9.84 2.85
C THR A 76 5.01 8.79 2.25
N GLY A 77 5.59 9.13 1.10
CA GLY A 77 6.70 8.41 0.49
C GLY A 77 8.03 8.61 1.22
N GLU A 78 8.11 9.62 2.09
CA GLU A 78 9.28 9.90 2.93
C GLU A 78 9.48 8.80 3.99
N GLN A 79 10.70 8.69 4.52
CA GLN A 79 10.98 7.78 5.63
C GLN A 79 10.32 8.28 6.94
N ALA A 80 10.42 9.58 7.20
CA ALA A 80 9.76 10.19 8.35
C ALA A 80 8.25 10.29 8.11
N PRO A 81 7.41 10.03 9.13
CA PRO A 81 5.96 10.18 9.01
C PRO A 81 5.58 11.66 8.79
N ASP A 82 4.54 11.88 7.99
CA ASP A 82 3.96 13.21 7.74
C ASP A 82 2.57 13.27 8.39
N ALA A 83 2.48 14.00 9.49
CA ALA A 83 1.24 14.12 10.27
C ALA A 83 0.09 14.75 9.46
N GLN A 84 0.37 15.64 8.51
CA GLN A 84 -0.66 16.29 7.71
C GLN A 84 -1.25 15.32 6.68
N LEU A 85 -0.41 14.50 6.03
CA LEU A 85 -0.88 13.43 5.16
C LEU A 85 -1.68 12.38 5.95
N MET A 86 -1.15 11.95 7.10
CA MET A 86 -1.83 10.94 7.93
C MET A 86 -3.18 11.43 8.45
N ALA A 87 -3.32 12.73 8.75
CA ALA A 87 -4.59 13.33 9.16
C ALA A 87 -5.67 13.31 8.05
N SER A 88 -5.29 13.08 6.80
CA SER A 88 -6.22 12.91 5.68
C SER A 88 -6.73 11.46 5.55
N SER A 89 -6.20 10.53 6.36
CA SER A 89 -6.70 9.16 6.42
C SER A 89 -8.07 9.10 7.09
N THR A 90 -8.93 8.18 6.64
CA THR A 90 -10.23 7.91 7.27
C THR A 90 -10.17 6.79 8.32
N VAL A 91 -8.98 6.22 8.54
CA VAL A 91 -8.69 5.23 9.59
C VAL A 91 -8.05 5.87 10.82
N PRO A 92 -8.12 5.23 12.01
CA PRO A 92 -7.38 5.67 13.18
C PRO A 92 -5.89 5.90 12.92
N VAL A 93 -5.32 6.95 13.54
CA VAL A 93 -3.91 7.34 13.34
C VAL A 93 -2.91 6.22 13.64
N GLY A 94 -3.20 5.35 14.60
CA GLY A 94 -2.36 4.19 14.91
C GLY A 94 -2.29 3.18 13.75
N ILE A 95 -3.39 2.98 13.02
CA ILE A 95 -3.42 2.12 11.84
C ILE A 95 -2.63 2.75 10.69
N ALA A 96 -2.79 4.06 10.48
CA ALA A 96 -1.98 4.77 9.48
C ALA A 96 -0.48 4.73 9.80
N ALA A 97 -0.10 4.85 11.09
CA ALA A 97 1.30 4.78 11.52
C ALA A 97 1.92 3.40 11.30
N GLU A 98 1.19 2.33 11.64
CA GLU A 98 1.65 0.97 11.41
C GLU A 98 1.75 0.67 9.91
N ALA A 99 0.77 1.11 9.11
CA ALA A 99 0.80 0.98 7.66
C ALA A 99 2.00 1.71 7.03
N HIS A 100 2.33 2.90 7.54
CA HIS A 100 3.54 3.64 7.16
C HIS A 100 4.79 2.82 7.42
N ALA A 101 4.89 2.15 8.58
CA ALA A 101 6.06 1.35 8.93
C ALA A 101 6.30 0.17 7.98
N TYR A 102 5.25 -0.56 7.58
CA TYR A 102 5.39 -1.62 6.57
C TYR A 102 5.92 -1.08 5.24
N LEU A 103 5.40 0.04 4.75
CA LEU A 103 5.83 0.63 3.48
C LEU A 103 7.21 1.30 3.57
N ALA A 104 7.58 1.82 4.73
CA ALA A 104 8.91 2.38 4.97
C ALA A 104 10.00 1.29 4.93
N HIS A 105 9.71 0.11 5.49
CA HIS A 105 10.60 -1.05 5.38
C HIS A 105 10.53 -1.72 4.00
N GLY A 106 9.35 -1.70 3.36
CA GLY A 106 9.14 -2.13 1.99
C GLY A 106 9.36 -3.62 1.74
N GLY A 107 9.24 -4.02 0.47
CA GLY A 107 9.45 -5.40 0.04
C GLY A 107 8.21 -6.30 0.14
N PRO A 108 8.17 -7.41 -0.62
CA PRO A 108 6.94 -8.20 -0.81
C PRO A 108 6.38 -8.79 0.49
N ALA A 109 7.25 -9.22 1.41
CA ALA A 109 6.84 -9.78 2.70
C ALA A 109 6.13 -8.73 3.57
N ASN A 110 6.65 -7.49 3.64
CA ASN A 110 5.97 -6.42 4.36
C ASN A 110 4.66 -6.01 3.69
N LEU A 111 4.58 -6.04 2.35
CA LEU A 111 3.33 -5.77 1.64
C LEU A 111 2.28 -6.86 1.89
N GLU A 112 2.67 -8.13 1.97
CA GLU A 112 1.75 -9.20 2.38
C GLU A 112 1.21 -8.96 3.80
N GLN A 113 2.10 -8.66 4.75
CA GLN A 113 1.69 -8.41 6.14
C GLN A 113 0.87 -7.12 6.28
N LEU A 114 1.18 -6.07 5.51
CA LEU A 114 0.36 -4.86 5.42
C LEU A 114 -1.07 -5.18 4.97
N ALA A 115 -1.22 -6.03 3.96
CA ALA A 115 -2.54 -6.41 3.44
C ALA A 115 -3.37 -7.13 4.51
N ARG A 116 -2.76 -8.10 5.19
CA ARG A 116 -3.37 -8.84 6.31
C ARG A 116 -3.72 -7.90 7.47
N PHE A 117 -2.79 -7.02 7.86
CA PHE A 117 -2.98 -6.04 8.92
C PHE A 117 -4.17 -5.13 8.65
N LEU A 118 -4.24 -4.52 7.47
CA LEU A 118 -5.34 -3.62 7.11
C LEU A 118 -6.67 -4.36 6.98
N SER A 119 -6.65 -5.56 6.41
CA SER A 119 -7.84 -6.41 6.33
C SER A 119 -8.37 -6.75 7.71
N ASP A 120 -7.52 -7.21 8.63
CA ASP A 120 -7.94 -7.64 9.96
C ASP A 120 -8.36 -6.46 10.85
N THR A 121 -7.64 -5.33 10.77
CA THR A 121 -7.90 -4.19 11.66
C THR A 121 -8.99 -3.25 11.18
N VAL A 122 -9.16 -3.10 9.86
CA VAL A 122 -10.14 -2.18 9.27
C VAL A 122 -11.38 -2.90 8.76
N LEU A 123 -11.20 -4.06 8.11
CA LEU A 123 -12.30 -4.85 7.54
C LEU A 123 -12.77 -5.98 8.46
N LEU A 124 -12.15 -6.12 9.64
CA LEU A 124 -12.51 -7.11 10.67
C LEU A 124 -12.45 -8.56 10.17
N THR A 125 -11.48 -8.86 9.31
CA THR A 125 -11.14 -10.24 8.93
C THR A 125 -10.30 -10.94 10.02
N GLY A 126 -9.66 -12.07 9.71
CA GLY A 126 -8.86 -12.83 10.68
C GLY A 126 -7.74 -13.66 10.05
N HIS A 127 -6.95 -13.05 9.17
CA HIS A 127 -5.82 -13.70 8.50
C HIS A 127 -4.59 -13.87 9.40
N GLY A 128 -4.45 -13.03 10.42
CA GLY A 128 -3.24 -12.88 11.21
C GLY A 128 -2.13 -12.16 10.42
N PHE A 129 -1.42 -11.28 11.11
CA PHE A 129 -0.30 -10.50 10.56
C PHE A 129 0.89 -10.45 11.51
N GLU A 130 2.09 -10.36 10.95
CA GLU A 130 3.35 -10.16 11.66
C GLU A 130 3.79 -8.70 11.56
N PRO A 131 4.45 -8.13 12.60
CA PRO A 131 4.84 -6.73 12.61
C PRO A 131 5.81 -6.36 11.47
N PRO A 132 5.93 -5.05 11.12
CA PRO A 132 6.84 -4.58 10.09
C PRO A 132 8.28 -5.02 10.35
N ALA A 133 8.91 -5.63 9.35
CA ALA A 133 10.25 -6.18 9.45
C ALA A 133 11.23 -5.39 8.57
N ALA A 134 12.31 -4.87 9.17
CA ALA A 134 13.36 -4.19 8.42
C ALA A 134 14.07 -5.16 7.46
N ALA A 135 14.17 -4.78 6.19
CA ALA A 135 15.04 -5.48 5.26
C ALA A 135 16.52 -5.30 5.68
N PRO A 136 17.35 -6.35 5.59
CA PRO A 136 18.77 -6.20 5.84
C PRO A 136 19.37 -5.24 4.80
N SER A 137 20.39 -4.46 5.21
CA SER A 137 21.04 -3.48 4.32
C SER A 137 21.80 -4.14 3.16
N TRP A 138 22.14 -5.43 3.29
CA TRP A 138 22.69 -6.27 2.25
C TRP A 138 22.38 -7.75 2.55
N GLY A 139 22.38 -8.60 1.52
CA GLY A 139 22.18 -10.04 1.69
C GLY A 139 22.35 -10.82 0.38
N PRO A 140 22.50 -12.15 0.45
CA PRO A 140 22.58 -12.99 -0.73
C PRO A 140 21.21 -13.06 -1.44
N LEU A 141 21.21 -13.02 -2.78
CA LEU A 141 20.03 -13.36 -3.57
C LEU A 141 20.04 -14.87 -3.83
N GLU A 142 19.14 -15.60 -3.18
CA GLU A 142 18.92 -17.00 -3.52
C GLU A 142 18.34 -17.09 -4.94
N ARG A 143 19.00 -17.88 -5.79
CA ARG A 143 18.54 -18.14 -7.17
C ARG A 143 18.24 -19.61 -7.31
N THR A 144 17.00 -19.94 -7.64
CA THR A 144 16.67 -21.30 -8.11
C THR A 144 17.44 -21.55 -9.39
N ALA A 145 18.30 -22.58 -9.40
CA ALA A 145 19.02 -22.97 -10.59
C ALA A 145 18.01 -23.30 -11.70
N ARG A 146 18.21 -22.76 -12.91
CA ARG A 146 17.43 -23.17 -14.07
C ARG A 146 17.76 -24.64 -14.32
N THR A 147 16.81 -25.54 -14.12
CA THR A 147 16.93 -26.91 -14.63
C THR A 147 17.02 -26.79 -16.14
N GLY A 148 18.17 -27.17 -16.70
CA GLY A 148 18.42 -27.12 -18.14
C GLY A 148 17.34 -27.90 -18.88
N VAL A 149 16.75 -27.27 -19.89
CA VAL A 149 15.99 -27.97 -20.92
C VAL A 149 17.02 -28.38 -21.96
N GLU A 150 17.24 -29.69 -22.12
CA GLU A 150 17.81 -30.27 -23.35
C GLU A 150 16.86 -30.06 -24.53
#